data_AF-A0A7Y5YLN9-F1
#
_entry.id   AF-A0A7Y5YLN9-F1
#
_cell.length_a   1.000
_cell.length_b   1.000
_cell.length_c   1.000
_cell.angle_alpha   90.00
_cell.angle_beta   90.00
_cell.angle_gamma   90.00
#
_symmetry.space_group_name_H-M   'P 1'
#
loop_
_entity.id
_entity.type
_entity.pdbx_description
1 polymer ?
#
loop_
_entity_poly.entity_id
_entity_poly.type
_entity_poly.pdbx_seq_one_letter_code
_entity_poly.pdbx_strand_id
1 'polypeptide(L)'
;MINSTELSLCLRGSREYIQGTNMLDAAMVAIACGTEARIENLSFSIGRMTSKNLLCNWWEAGSIVADQCDSVSTFLFTSTGVPYEGRLVELEEYVKKRMPFDESVITKCCVFAPGEKRVTLAEMPLGVSPIEVLVSMNKALHHEIYKIASNSQWVFCRWESSVWPLPNELGGVSLTIEQSLGTRLTRARIECNNKLVGRMYFSAKNSEA
;
A
#
# COMPACT_ATOMS: atom_id res chain seq x y z
N MET A 1 8.21 -21.35 13.03
CA MET A 1 7.66 -22.06 11.84
C MET A 1 7.40 -21.00 10.77
N ILE A 2 7.69 -21.29 9.50
CA ILE A 2 7.41 -20.35 8.40
C ILE A 2 6.04 -20.69 7.84
N ASN A 3 5.14 -19.70 7.83
CA ASN A 3 3.89 -19.77 7.11
C ASN A 3 4.12 -19.29 5.68
N SER A 4 3.54 -19.97 4.70
CA SER A 4 3.73 -19.69 3.29
C SER A 4 2.42 -19.78 2.52
N THR A 5 2.12 -18.79 1.70
CA THR A 5 0.87 -18.74 0.91
C THR A 5 1.08 -17.99 -0.39
N GLU A 6 0.71 -18.60 -1.52
CA GLU A 6 0.71 -17.93 -2.82
C GLU A 6 -0.41 -16.88 -2.89
N LEU A 7 -0.09 -15.70 -3.40
CA LEU A 7 -1.01 -14.58 -3.44
C LEU A 7 -1.83 -14.54 -4.74
N SER A 8 -3.14 -14.31 -4.61
CA SER A 8 -4.00 -14.04 -5.75
C SER A 8 -3.88 -12.57 -6.18
N LEU A 9 -3.08 -12.30 -7.21
CA LEU A 9 -2.74 -10.95 -7.67
C LEU A 9 -3.30 -10.67 -9.08
N CYS A 10 -3.38 -9.38 -9.43
CA CYS A 10 -3.76 -8.93 -10.77
C CYS A 10 -3.03 -7.65 -11.17
N LEU A 11 -2.89 -7.44 -12.48
CA LEU A 11 -2.48 -6.17 -13.06
C LEU A 11 -3.70 -5.22 -13.10
N ARG A 12 -3.52 -3.97 -12.69
CA ARG A 12 -4.58 -2.96 -12.63
C ARG A 12 -4.51 -1.97 -13.79
N GLY A 13 -5.60 -1.87 -14.56
CA GLY A 13 -5.69 -1.00 -15.72
C GLY A 13 -4.65 -1.36 -16.79
N SER A 14 -3.92 -0.36 -17.29
CA SER A 14 -2.85 -0.53 -18.29
C SER A 14 -1.46 -0.78 -17.69
N ARG A 15 -1.34 -1.00 -16.37
CA ARG A 15 -0.04 -1.23 -15.73
C ARG A 15 0.53 -2.59 -16.10
N GLU A 16 1.84 -2.62 -16.27
CA GLU A 16 2.64 -3.83 -16.48
C GLU A 16 3.35 -4.29 -15.20
N TYR A 17 2.91 -3.78 -14.04
CA TYR A 17 3.39 -4.18 -12.72
C TYR A 17 2.22 -4.29 -11.74
N ILE A 18 2.39 -5.10 -10.71
CA ILE A 18 1.43 -5.29 -9.63
C ILE A 18 1.44 -4.05 -8.76
N GLN A 19 0.27 -3.47 -8.52
CA GLN A 19 0.14 -2.28 -7.68
C GLN A 19 0.38 -2.64 -6.21
N GLY A 20 1.09 -1.78 -5.47
CA GLY A 20 1.39 -2.00 -4.06
C GLY A 20 0.17 -2.17 -3.16
N THR A 21 -0.97 -1.58 -3.53
CA THR A 21 -2.26 -1.79 -2.85
C THR A 21 -2.72 -3.24 -2.96
N ASN A 22 -2.59 -3.85 -4.14
CA ASN A 22 -2.95 -5.25 -4.35
C ASN A 22 -2.00 -6.20 -3.61
N MET A 23 -0.69 -5.87 -3.56
CA MET A 23 0.28 -6.63 -2.76
C MET A 23 -0.09 -6.61 -1.27
N LEU A 24 -0.37 -5.42 -0.73
CA LEU A 24 -0.72 -5.23 0.67
C LEU A 24 -2.03 -5.95 1.01
N ASP A 25 -3.11 -5.72 0.26
CA ASP A 25 -4.41 -6.35 0.50
C ASP A 25 -4.29 -7.90 0.46
N ALA A 26 -3.65 -8.45 -0.57
CA ALA A 26 -3.50 -9.90 -0.71
C ALA A 26 -2.65 -10.51 0.41
N ALA A 27 -1.55 -9.85 0.79
CA ALA A 27 -0.70 -10.31 1.89
C ALA A 27 -1.46 -10.33 3.22
N MET A 28 -2.23 -9.27 3.52
CA MET A 28 -2.98 -9.21 4.77
C MET A 28 -4.14 -10.21 4.81
N VAL A 29 -4.79 -10.49 3.68
CA VAL A 29 -5.78 -11.58 3.58
C VAL A 29 -5.13 -12.93 3.87
N ALA A 30 -3.96 -13.21 3.26
CA ALA A 30 -3.24 -14.47 3.50
C ALA A 30 -2.84 -14.63 4.98
N ILE A 31 -2.37 -13.56 5.63
CA ILE A 31 -2.02 -13.57 7.05
C ILE A 31 -3.26 -13.78 7.91
N ALA A 32 -4.35 -13.04 7.67
CA ALA A 32 -5.57 -13.15 8.46
C ALA A 32 -6.19 -14.56 8.41
N CYS A 33 -6.11 -15.23 7.25
CA CYS A 33 -6.51 -16.63 7.12
C CYS A 33 -5.64 -17.60 7.94
N GLY A 34 -4.37 -17.25 8.19
CA GLY A 34 -3.43 -18.08 8.94
C GLY A 34 -3.34 -17.78 10.44
N THR A 35 -3.77 -16.59 10.90
CA THR A 35 -3.71 -16.18 12.32
C THR A 35 -5.05 -16.21 13.04
N GLU A 36 -6.19 -16.22 12.33
CA GLU A 36 -7.55 -16.01 12.87
C GLU A 36 -7.74 -14.72 13.70
N ALA A 37 -6.72 -13.87 13.79
CA ALA A 37 -6.63 -12.75 14.71
C ALA A 37 -6.33 -11.44 14.00
N ARG A 38 -6.70 -10.34 14.66
CA ARG A 38 -6.46 -8.98 14.18
C ARG A 38 -4.97 -8.73 13.95
N ILE A 39 -4.67 -7.95 12.91
CA ILE A 39 -3.33 -7.48 12.59
C ILE A 39 -3.17 -6.08 13.19
N GLU A 40 -2.12 -5.91 13.99
CA GLU A 40 -1.79 -4.67 14.70
C GLU A 40 -0.37 -4.22 14.37
N ASN A 41 -0.05 -2.95 14.62
CA ASN A 41 1.29 -2.36 14.42
C ASN A 41 1.91 -2.71 13.06
N LEU A 42 1.11 -2.66 12.01
CA LEU A 42 1.50 -3.03 10.67
C LEU A 42 2.47 -2.00 10.09
N SER A 43 3.60 -2.48 9.59
CA SER A 43 4.51 -1.74 8.73
C SER A 43 4.78 -2.59 7.49
N PHE A 44 4.40 -2.10 6.31
CA PHE A 44 4.54 -2.80 5.04
C PHE A 44 5.34 -1.95 4.07
N SER A 45 6.49 -2.44 3.61
CA SER A 45 7.43 -1.72 2.75
C SER A 45 7.65 -2.46 1.44
N ILE A 46 7.60 -1.74 0.33
CA ILE A 46 7.79 -2.25 -1.02
C ILE A 46 9.15 -1.77 -1.53
N GLY A 47 10.06 -2.70 -1.74
CA GLY A 47 11.41 -2.40 -2.22
C GLY A 47 11.47 -2.22 -3.74
N ARG A 48 10.68 -2.99 -4.49
CA ARG A 48 10.68 -2.94 -5.96
C ARG A 48 9.32 -3.27 -6.57
N MET A 49 9.16 -2.89 -7.84
CA MET A 49 8.02 -3.28 -8.67
C MET A 49 8.27 -4.66 -9.28
N THR A 50 7.18 -5.37 -9.57
CA THR A 50 7.23 -6.68 -10.21
C THR A 50 5.93 -6.96 -10.97
N SER A 51 6.00 -7.86 -11.95
CA SER A 51 4.86 -8.44 -12.66
C SER A 51 4.73 -9.94 -12.42
N LYS A 52 5.56 -10.53 -11.56
CA LYS A 52 5.54 -11.95 -11.21
C LYS A 52 4.59 -12.25 -10.06
N ASN A 53 4.00 -13.44 -10.06
CA ASN A 53 3.23 -13.94 -8.92
C ASN A 53 4.10 -13.91 -7.66
N LEU A 54 3.46 -13.74 -6.49
CA LEU A 54 4.18 -13.59 -5.23
C LEU A 54 3.78 -14.66 -4.23
N LEU A 55 4.77 -15.14 -3.49
CA LEU A 55 4.61 -15.97 -2.32
C LEU A 55 4.77 -15.09 -1.07
N CYS A 56 3.77 -15.11 -0.19
CA CYS A 56 3.81 -14.47 1.11
C CYS A 56 4.38 -15.44 2.14
N ASN A 57 5.53 -15.09 2.71
CA ASN A 57 6.17 -15.84 3.78
C ASN A 57 6.19 -15.00 5.05
N TRP A 58 5.80 -15.56 6.19
CA TRP A 58 5.86 -14.87 7.47
C TRP A 58 6.11 -15.83 8.64
N TRP A 59 6.73 -15.31 9.69
CA TRP A 59 7.17 -16.07 10.86
C TRP A 59 7.27 -15.16 12.08
N GLU A 60 7.32 -15.75 13.26
CA GLU A 60 7.47 -15.01 14.52
C GLU A 60 8.84 -14.30 14.54
N ALA A 61 8.83 -13.01 14.88
CA ALA A 61 10.03 -12.18 14.84
C ALA A 61 11.13 -12.75 15.75
N GLY A 62 12.38 -12.73 15.27
CA GLY A 62 13.53 -13.31 15.97
C GLY A 62 13.70 -14.82 15.75
N SER A 63 12.81 -15.49 15.02
CA SER A 63 13.05 -16.86 14.56
C SER A 63 14.26 -16.93 13.62
N ILE A 64 15.08 -17.96 13.75
CA ILE A 64 16.15 -18.25 12.78
C ILE A 64 15.50 -18.81 11.52
N VAL A 65 15.49 -17.99 10.47
CA VAL A 65 15.01 -18.38 9.13
C VAL A 65 16.20 -18.37 8.18
N ALA A 66 16.32 -19.41 7.36
CA ALA A 66 17.35 -19.45 6.33
C ALA A 66 17.27 -18.19 5.47
N ASP A 67 18.41 -17.51 5.37
CA ASP A 67 18.51 -16.35 4.51
C ASP A 67 18.37 -16.79 3.05
N GLN A 68 17.97 -15.84 2.21
CA GLN A 68 18.00 -15.83 0.75
C GLN A 68 16.68 -16.13 0.02
N CYS A 69 15.94 -15.05 -0.20
CA CYS A 69 15.46 -14.73 -1.54
C CYS A 69 15.34 -13.21 -1.66
N ASP A 70 15.61 -12.64 -2.83
CA ASP A 70 15.42 -11.21 -3.09
C ASP A 70 13.92 -10.85 -2.92
N SER A 71 13.60 -10.09 -1.88
CA SER A 71 12.22 -9.77 -1.53
C SER A 71 11.71 -8.55 -2.28
N VAL A 72 10.51 -8.65 -2.84
CA VAL A 72 9.78 -7.52 -3.43
C VAL A 72 9.29 -6.57 -2.36
N SER A 73 8.87 -7.12 -1.21
CA SER A 73 8.34 -6.38 -0.08
C SER A 73 8.70 -7.07 1.23
N THR A 74 8.83 -6.29 2.29
CA THR A 74 8.97 -6.75 3.68
C THR A 74 7.89 -6.14 4.55
N PHE A 75 7.50 -6.84 5.60
CA PHE A 75 6.51 -6.34 6.53
C PHE A 75 6.73 -6.85 7.95
N LEU A 76 6.26 -6.03 8.89
CA LEU A 76 6.20 -6.32 10.32
C LEU A 76 4.78 -6.13 10.79
N PHE A 77 4.31 -6.98 11.69
CA PHE A 77 3.02 -6.82 12.33
C PHE A 77 2.99 -7.49 13.70
N THR A 78 1.95 -7.24 14.46
CA THR A 78 1.63 -7.93 15.70
C THR A 78 0.31 -8.65 15.53
N SER A 79 0.21 -9.89 16.02
CA SER A 79 -1.05 -10.60 16.13
C SER A 79 -1.12 -11.31 17.47
N THR A 80 -2.21 -11.13 18.21
CA THR A 80 -2.37 -11.66 19.58
C THR A 80 -1.21 -11.30 20.54
N GLY A 81 -0.61 -10.11 20.36
CA GLY A 81 0.54 -9.66 21.15
C GLY A 81 1.90 -10.22 20.73
N VAL A 82 1.93 -11.13 19.74
CA VAL A 82 3.17 -11.73 19.22
C VAL A 82 3.64 -10.93 17.99
N PRO A 83 4.91 -10.48 17.95
CA PRO A 83 5.46 -9.82 16.78
C PRO A 83 5.82 -10.84 15.69
N TYR A 84 5.49 -10.49 14.45
CA TYR A 84 5.79 -11.26 13.26
C TYR A 84 6.52 -10.40 12.24
N GLU A 85 7.36 -11.05 11.46
CA GLU A 85 7.99 -10.49 10.29
C GLU A 85 7.69 -11.35 9.07
N GLY A 86 7.74 -10.73 7.89
CA GLY A 86 7.51 -11.45 6.66
C GLY A 86 7.97 -10.71 5.42
N ARG A 87 7.87 -11.41 4.31
CA ARG A 87 8.33 -10.95 3.00
C ARG A 87 7.47 -11.50 1.88
N LEU A 88 7.41 -10.74 0.79
CA LEU A 88 6.90 -11.18 -0.50
C LEU A 88 8.07 -11.52 -1.41
N VAL A 89 8.07 -12.73 -1.97
CA VAL A 89 9.11 -13.20 -2.90
C VAL A 89 8.47 -13.57 -4.23
N GLU A 90 9.20 -13.35 -5.32
CA GLU A 90 8.72 -13.70 -6.66
C GLU A 90 8.67 -15.21 -6.85
N LEU A 91 7.60 -15.67 -7.48
CA LEU A 91 7.53 -16.96 -8.15
C LEU A 91 8.02 -16.80 -9.60
N GLU A 92 8.21 -17.91 -10.31
CA GLU A 92 8.71 -17.86 -11.69
C GLU A 92 7.69 -17.27 -12.67
N GLU A 93 6.40 -17.49 -12.42
CA GLU A 93 5.33 -17.14 -13.34
C GLU A 93 4.92 -15.66 -13.26
N TYR A 94 4.54 -15.10 -14.41
CA TYR A 94 3.95 -13.76 -14.50
C TYR A 94 2.46 -13.76 -14.16
N VAL A 95 1.99 -12.70 -13.50
CA VAL A 95 0.57 -12.44 -13.30
C VAL A 95 -0.09 -12.23 -14.66
N LYS A 96 -1.04 -13.10 -15.01
CA LYS A 96 -1.81 -13.02 -16.27
C LYS A 96 -3.14 -12.30 -16.10
N LYS A 97 -3.69 -12.29 -14.87
CA LYS A 97 -5.00 -11.69 -14.58
C LYS A 97 -4.90 -10.17 -14.65
N ARG A 98 -5.80 -9.54 -15.40
CA ARG A 98 -5.94 -8.08 -15.48
C ARG A 98 -7.32 -7.66 -15.01
N MET A 99 -7.39 -6.57 -14.24
CA MET A 99 -8.65 -5.97 -13.81
C MET A 99 -8.70 -4.50 -14.23
N PRO A 100 -9.84 -4.02 -14.75
CA PRO A 100 -10.04 -2.58 -14.95
C PRO A 100 -9.83 -1.81 -13.65
N PHE A 101 -9.25 -0.62 -13.77
CA PHE A 101 -9.05 0.28 -12.65
C PHE A 101 -9.03 1.72 -13.17
N ASP A 102 -10.06 2.48 -12.82
CA ASP A 102 -10.17 3.90 -13.15
C ASP A 102 -9.99 4.73 -11.87
N GLU A 103 -8.85 5.41 -11.75
CA GLU A 103 -8.59 6.29 -10.59
C GLU A 103 -9.53 7.52 -10.58
N SER A 104 -10.14 7.87 -11.71
CA SER A 104 -10.99 9.05 -11.83
C SER A 104 -12.25 8.97 -10.96
N VAL A 105 -12.73 7.75 -10.68
CA VAL A 105 -13.89 7.55 -9.80
C VAL A 105 -13.60 7.96 -8.36
N ILE A 106 -12.34 7.88 -7.94
CA ILE A 106 -11.90 8.25 -6.59
C ILE A 106 -11.65 9.75 -6.52
N THR A 107 -10.97 10.33 -7.52
CA THR A 107 -10.64 11.76 -7.53
C THR A 107 -11.87 12.66 -7.62
N LYS A 108 -12.95 12.20 -8.26
CA LYS A 108 -14.25 12.90 -8.29
C LYS A 108 -14.91 13.04 -6.90
N CYS A 109 -14.59 12.14 -5.98
CA CYS A 109 -15.10 12.16 -4.60
C CYS A 109 -14.17 12.94 -3.64
N CYS A 110 -13.14 13.62 -4.16
CA CYS A 110 -12.13 14.31 -3.36
C CYS A 110 -12.33 15.83 -3.34
N VAL A 111 -12.06 16.42 -2.18
CA VAL A 111 -11.94 17.88 -2.00
C VAL A 111 -10.48 18.21 -1.71
N PHE A 112 -9.85 18.94 -2.62
CA PHE A 112 -8.44 19.31 -2.52
C PHE A 112 -8.27 20.67 -1.85
N ALA A 113 -7.31 20.75 -0.92
CA ALA A 113 -6.81 22.00 -0.36
C ALA A 113 -5.26 22.02 -0.53
N PRO A 114 -4.75 22.31 -1.74
CA PRO A 114 -3.32 22.21 -2.03
C PRO A 114 -2.46 23.14 -1.17
N GLY A 115 -2.99 24.30 -0.78
CA GLY A 115 -2.31 25.23 0.14
C GLY A 115 -2.06 24.64 1.54
N GLU A 116 -2.90 23.70 1.98
CA GLU A 116 -2.74 22.95 3.23
C GLU A 116 -2.03 21.61 3.03
N LYS A 117 -1.62 21.31 1.79
CA LYS A 117 -1.12 19.99 1.36
C LYS A 117 -2.07 18.87 1.78
N ARG A 118 -3.38 19.10 1.61
CA ARG A 118 -4.44 18.24 2.12
C ARG A 118 -5.44 17.84 1.04
N VAL A 119 -5.95 16.61 1.14
CA VAL A 119 -7.13 16.13 0.41
C VAL A 119 -8.08 15.44 1.37
N THR A 120 -9.38 15.62 1.18
CA THR A 120 -10.43 14.98 1.98
C THR A 120 -11.36 14.17 1.07
N LEU A 121 -11.77 12.99 1.51
CA LEU A 121 -12.77 12.17 0.84
C LEU A 121 -14.16 12.61 1.28
N ALA A 122 -14.98 13.10 0.34
CA ALA A 122 -16.36 13.46 0.62
C ALA A 122 -17.23 12.21 0.84
N GLU A 123 -17.06 11.20 -0.01
CA GLU A 123 -17.83 9.95 0.01
C GLU A 123 -16.99 8.77 -0.48
N MET A 124 -17.29 7.57 0.00
CA MET A 124 -16.59 6.36 -0.42
C MET A 124 -17.06 5.90 -1.81
N PRO A 125 -16.15 5.78 -2.81
CA PRO A 125 -16.53 5.26 -4.12
C PRO A 125 -16.87 3.77 -4.06
N LEU A 126 -17.90 3.37 -4.82
CA LEU A 126 -18.37 1.98 -4.87
C LEU A 126 -17.34 1.06 -5.54
N GLY A 127 -17.13 -0.12 -4.96
CA GLY A 127 -16.34 -1.19 -5.56
C GLY A 127 -14.82 -0.98 -5.52
N VAL A 128 -14.33 -0.04 -4.72
CA VAL A 128 -12.89 0.25 -4.54
C VAL A 128 -12.48 -0.12 -3.12
N SER A 129 -11.31 -0.73 -2.92
CA SER A 129 -10.84 -1.04 -1.56
C SER A 129 -10.41 0.23 -0.79
N PRO A 130 -10.53 0.26 0.55
CA PRO A 130 -10.09 1.41 1.35
C PRO A 130 -8.65 1.85 1.08
N ILE A 131 -7.71 0.90 0.92
CA ILE A 131 -6.32 1.24 0.63
C ILE A 131 -6.14 1.77 -0.80
N GLU A 132 -6.90 1.26 -1.78
CA GLU A 132 -6.92 1.77 -3.15
C GLU A 132 -7.40 3.22 -3.20
N VAL A 133 -8.42 3.56 -2.40
CA VAL A 133 -8.89 4.92 -2.23
C VAL A 133 -7.80 5.81 -1.66
N LEU A 134 -7.21 5.45 -0.52
CA LEU A 134 -6.19 6.28 0.14
C LEU A 134 -4.96 6.51 -0.74
N VAL A 135 -4.49 5.47 -1.44
CA VAL A 135 -3.33 5.56 -2.34
C VAL A 135 -3.66 6.45 -3.54
N SER A 136 -4.84 6.31 -4.13
CA SER A 136 -5.25 7.13 -5.28
C SER A 136 -5.45 8.59 -4.88
N MET A 137 -6.07 8.86 -3.72
CA MET A 137 -6.20 10.20 -3.17
C MET A 137 -4.84 10.85 -2.95
N ASN A 138 -3.91 10.14 -2.32
CA ASN A 138 -2.58 10.70 -2.05
C ASN A 138 -1.82 10.96 -3.35
N LYS A 139 -1.89 10.04 -4.33
CA LYS A 139 -1.29 10.25 -5.65
C LYS A 139 -1.86 11.50 -6.34
N ALA A 140 -3.18 11.69 -6.30
CA ALA A 140 -3.82 12.89 -6.84
C ALA A 140 -3.35 14.17 -6.13
N LEU A 141 -3.27 14.15 -4.80
CA LEU A 141 -2.75 15.27 -4.02
C LEU A 141 -1.30 15.61 -4.40
N HIS A 142 -0.47 14.59 -4.65
CA HIS A 142 0.89 14.82 -5.13
C HIS A 142 0.94 15.49 -6.50
N HIS A 143 0.02 15.15 -7.41
CA HIS A 143 -0.07 15.81 -8.72
C HIS A 143 -0.51 17.27 -8.62
N GLU A 144 -1.34 17.62 -7.63
CA GLU A 144 -1.74 19.01 -7.36
C GLU A 144 -0.60 19.86 -6.76
N ILE A 145 0.26 19.26 -5.93
CA ILE A 145 1.28 20.00 -5.18
C ILE A 145 2.65 19.98 -5.86
N TYR A 146 3.05 18.83 -6.42
CA TYR A 146 4.40 18.60 -6.89
C TYR A 146 4.44 18.39 -8.40
N LYS A 147 5.20 19.25 -9.07
CA LYS A 147 5.60 19.02 -10.46
C LYS A 147 6.77 18.06 -10.48
N ILE A 148 6.53 16.83 -10.93
CA ILE A 148 7.60 15.87 -11.24
C ILE A 148 7.88 15.91 -12.75
N ALA A 149 9.05 15.41 -13.17
CA ALA A 149 9.38 15.33 -14.59
C ALA A 149 8.34 14.46 -15.32
N SER A 150 8.13 14.71 -16.61
CA SER A 150 7.13 14.00 -17.42
C SER A 150 7.36 12.49 -17.49
N ASN A 151 8.59 12.03 -17.25
CA ASN A 151 8.96 10.62 -17.17
C ASN A 151 8.96 10.06 -15.74
N SER A 152 8.63 10.85 -14.72
CA SER A 152 8.54 10.39 -13.34
C SER A 152 7.10 10.04 -12.97
N GLN A 153 6.94 9.11 -12.03
CA GLN A 153 5.65 8.79 -11.43
C GLN A 153 5.77 8.68 -9.90
N TRP A 154 4.71 9.09 -9.21
CA TRP A 154 4.56 8.87 -7.77
C TRP A 154 4.13 7.43 -7.49
N VAL A 155 4.90 6.73 -6.67
CA VAL A 155 4.72 5.31 -6.37
C VAL A 155 4.54 5.12 -4.87
N PHE A 156 3.45 4.47 -4.47
CA PHE A 156 3.25 4.00 -3.10
C PHE A 156 4.31 2.96 -2.72
N CYS A 157 5.10 3.25 -1.68
CA CYS A 157 6.23 2.40 -1.27
C CYS A 157 6.14 1.90 0.18
N ARG A 158 5.35 2.51 1.06
CA ARG A 158 5.19 2.02 2.43
C ARG A 158 3.86 2.42 3.05
N TRP A 159 3.31 1.51 3.85
CA TRP A 159 2.15 1.72 4.70
C TRP A 159 2.51 1.46 6.17
N GLU A 160 1.96 2.26 7.07
CA GLU A 160 2.03 2.04 8.51
C GLU A 160 0.65 2.27 9.14
N SER A 161 0.17 1.34 9.96
CA SER A 161 -1.06 1.52 10.75
C SER A 161 -0.99 0.79 12.08
N SER A 162 -1.73 1.28 13.07
CA SER A 162 -1.89 0.57 14.34
C SER A 162 -2.77 -0.68 14.21
N VAL A 163 -3.64 -0.70 13.20
CA VAL A 163 -4.69 -1.71 13.02
C VAL A 163 -4.87 -2.01 11.52
N TRP A 164 -5.19 -3.27 11.21
CA TRP A 164 -5.69 -3.73 9.93
C TRP A 164 -6.77 -4.83 10.13
N PRO A 165 -7.82 -4.92 9.27
CA PRO A 165 -8.09 -4.12 8.08
C PRO A 165 -8.50 -2.68 8.38
N LEU A 166 -8.38 -1.84 7.35
CA LEU A 166 -8.99 -0.52 7.35
C LEU A 166 -10.53 -0.63 7.42
N PRO A 167 -11.23 0.36 8.01
CA PRO A 167 -12.67 0.45 7.88
C PRO A 167 -13.10 0.51 6.41
N ASN A 168 -14.19 -0.19 6.07
CA ASN A 168 -14.73 -0.18 4.70
C ASN A 168 -15.28 1.20 4.30
N GLU A 169 -15.75 1.97 5.27
CA GLU A 169 -16.24 3.34 5.08
C GLU A 169 -15.17 4.34 5.53
N LEU A 170 -14.75 5.19 4.60
CA LEU A 170 -13.72 6.20 4.82
C LEU A 170 -14.26 7.64 4.60
N GLY A 171 -15.56 7.84 4.52
CA GLY A 171 -16.18 9.17 4.41
C GLY A 171 -15.63 10.14 5.46
N GLY A 172 -15.16 11.30 5.00
CA GLY A 172 -14.50 12.30 5.85
C GLY A 172 -13.04 11.99 6.19
N VAL A 173 -12.42 10.94 5.64
CA VAL A 173 -10.98 10.72 5.78
C VAL A 173 -10.23 11.86 5.10
N SER A 174 -9.17 12.32 5.74
CA SER A 174 -8.26 13.32 5.20
C SER A 174 -6.82 12.81 5.18
N LEU A 175 -6.11 13.24 4.16
CA LEU A 175 -4.70 12.96 3.92
C LEU A 175 -3.95 14.28 3.90
N THR A 176 -2.89 14.38 4.69
CA THR A 176 -2.02 15.56 4.73
C THR A 176 -0.57 15.15 4.53
N ILE A 177 0.13 15.77 3.57
CA ILE A 177 1.56 15.52 3.36
C ILE A 177 2.35 16.28 4.43
N GLU A 178 2.88 15.54 5.41
CA GLU A 178 3.60 16.11 6.56
C GLU A 178 5.08 16.39 6.26
N GLN A 179 5.71 15.52 5.47
CA GLN A 179 7.15 15.55 5.26
C GLN A 179 7.49 15.27 3.79
N SER A 180 8.54 15.95 3.32
CA SER A 180 9.18 15.72 2.04
C SER A 180 10.68 15.61 2.32
N LEU A 181 11.24 14.41 2.15
CA LEU A 181 12.67 14.18 2.27
C LEU A 181 13.30 14.40 0.88
N GLY A 182 13.81 15.61 0.66
CA GLY A 182 14.15 16.08 -0.68
C GLY A 182 12.91 16.17 -1.58
N THR A 183 13.04 15.85 -2.87
CA THR A 183 11.94 15.83 -3.85
C THR A 183 11.42 14.42 -4.17
N ARG A 184 11.99 13.38 -3.56
CA ARG A 184 11.77 12.00 -3.99
C ARG A 184 11.02 11.12 -3.02
N LEU A 185 10.95 11.45 -1.73
CA LEU A 185 10.21 10.65 -0.76
C LEU A 185 9.31 11.57 0.06
N THR A 186 8.04 11.23 0.16
CA THR A 186 7.06 11.97 0.97
C THR A 186 6.42 11.05 1.99
N ARG A 187 5.95 11.65 3.08
CA ARG A 187 5.12 10.98 4.08
C ARG A 187 3.81 11.74 4.23
N ALA A 188 2.70 11.02 4.09
CA ALA A 188 1.38 11.53 4.37
C ALA A 188 0.81 10.91 5.65
N ARG A 189 0.16 11.74 6.46
CA ARG A 189 -0.66 11.36 7.60
C ARG A 189 -2.10 11.17 7.15
N ILE A 190 -2.75 10.15 7.70
CA ILE A 190 -4.10 9.75 7.34
C ILE A 190 -4.97 9.83 8.58
N GLU A 191 -6.02 10.63 8.55
CA GLU A 191 -6.91 10.86 9.68
C GLU A 191 -8.36 10.72 9.28
N CYS A 192 -9.13 9.98 10.09
CA CYS A 192 -10.58 9.89 9.97
C CYS A 192 -11.19 10.32 11.30
N ASN A 193 -12.11 11.29 11.28
CA ASN A 193 -12.72 11.85 12.50
C ASN A 193 -11.68 12.27 13.55
N ASN A 194 -10.62 12.97 13.13
CA ASN A 194 -9.49 13.42 13.97
C ASN A 194 -8.70 12.29 14.66
N LYS A 195 -8.85 11.04 14.22
CA LYS A 195 -8.05 9.89 14.70
C LYS A 195 -7.07 9.45 13.62
N LEU A 196 -5.83 9.23 14.03
CA LEU A 196 -4.79 8.68 13.15
C LEU A 196 -5.18 7.26 12.71
N VAL A 197 -5.36 7.09 11.41
CA VAL A 197 -5.61 5.79 10.77
C VAL A 197 -4.29 5.13 10.40
N GLY A 198 -3.35 5.92 9.90
CA GLY A 198 -2.05 5.41 9.47
C GLY A 198 -1.17 6.49 8.85
N ARG A 199 -0.07 6.03 8.28
CA ARG A 199 0.84 6.83 7.46
C ARG A 199 1.13 6.08 6.17
N MET A 200 1.34 6.83 5.12
CA MET A 200 1.78 6.27 3.85
C MET A 200 2.93 7.06 3.26
N TYR A 201 3.78 6.36 2.53
CA TYR A 201 4.97 6.93 1.93
C TYR A 201 4.93 6.72 0.42
N PHE A 202 5.33 7.77 -0.29
CA PHE A 202 5.38 7.79 -1.73
C PHE A 202 6.77 8.17 -2.21
N SER A 203 7.23 7.49 -3.24
CA SER A 203 8.49 7.76 -3.91
C SER A 203 8.28 8.30 -5.32
N ALA A 204 8.98 9.36 -5.70
CA ALA A 204 9.05 9.79 -7.09
C ALA A 204 10.06 8.89 -7.83
N LYS A 205 9.53 7.98 -8.64
CA LYS A 205 10.33 7.04 -9.44
C LYS A 205 10.44 7.55 -10.86
N ASN A 206 11.66 7.61 -11.40
CA ASN A 206 11.85 7.83 -12.83
C ASN A 206 11.52 6.54 -13.58
N SER A 207 10.73 6.66 -14.64
CA SER A 207 10.67 5.64 -15.66
C SER A 207 11.99 5.74 -16.41
N GLU A 208 12.86 4.73 -16.28
CA GLU A 208 14.04 4.64 -17.14
C GLU A 208 13.55 4.61 -18.60
N ALA A 209 14.22 5.38 -19.46
CA ALA A 209 13.94 5.45 -20.88
C ALA A 209 14.48 4.21 -21.59
#